data_AF-A0A7K9FM03-F1
#
_entry.id   AF-A0A7K9FM03-F1
#
_cell.length_a   1.000
_cell.length_b   1.000
_cell.length_c   1.000
_cell.angle_alpha   90.00
_cell.angle_beta   90.00
_cell.angle_gamma   90.00
#
_symmetry.space_group_name_H-M   'P 1'
#
loop_
_entity.id
_entity.type
_entity.pdbx_description
1 polymer ?
#
loop_
_entity_poly.entity_id
_entity_poly.type
_entity_poly.pdbx_seq_one_letter_code
_entity_poly.pdbx_strand_id
1 'polypeptide(L)'
;EWDRWLLMGLIGTAVGILGFLIHQIIDSLIKLKWDLVENYLQVSKRSNLYLSTGQDGNIHMTWLCALGFGLAMVVLSSGSALLICPAGSPCGLPEIIGYLNGTSIRHLFNIKTFLGTFVSCVLAVASGLFCGPEGPMIHLGALLGCGLSQLQSDTLGIHLPIFTRFRNSADKRGFITAGAGAGIASVFRAPIGGLLFTLEEVSSFWDIRLAWQTFFCCLMATFTMDLLSSSLCGFVYRGHFGFFEAEKRILFWNLLDMNILAFIPTILLGMLGGLLGALFVSLNIKINKLRMRFFNSIPKLSLRKTSKLQMRTTTYYIFTLLMFCISPHLLLCVAAAALLIENGKQGIAYLFKRGTHEEFGYASLCTALAFYFILSCWTAGSAVASGLVIPMLYTGALYGRIIGLILVSIFGVQTNEYGAWIDPGLFAAIGAASFFSGVSRLTISLTVIMVSILS
;
A
#
# COMPACT_ATOMS: atom_id res chain seq x y z
N GLU A 1 -15.83 -24.67 21.68
CA GLU A 1 -16.24 -23.45 20.96
C GLU A 1 -15.47 -22.22 21.44
N TRP A 2 -15.32 -22.03 22.76
CA TRP A 2 -14.45 -21.00 23.34
C TRP A 2 -12.99 -21.04 22.84
N ASP A 3 -12.46 -22.24 22.63
CA ASP A 3 -11.16 -22.52 22.02
C ASP A 3 -10.97 -21.83 20.66
N ARG A 4 -12.01 -21.80 19.82
CA ARG A 4 -11.98 -21.17 18.50
C ARG A 4 -11.95 -19.64 18.60
N TRP A 5 -12.74 -19.06 19.49
CA TRP A 5 -12.75 -17.61 19.73
C TRP A 5 -11.42 -17.13 20.32
N LEU A 6 -10.86 -17.88 21.26
CA LEU A 6 -9.53 -17.61 21.81
C LEU A 6 -8.48 -17.60 20.70
N LEU A 7 -8.48 -18.62 19.83
CA LEU A 7 -7.53 -18.71 18.73
C LEU A 7 -7.71 -17.58 17.71
N MET A 8 -8.94 -17.17 17.40
CA MET A 8 -9.22 -15.99 16.55
C MET A 8 -8.67 -14.70 17.19
N GLY A 9 -8.83 -14.54 18.51
CA GLY A 9 -8.25 -13.42 19.25
C GLY A 9 -6.71 -13.42 19.18
N LEU A 10 -6.08 -14.57 19.38
CA LEU A 10 -4.62 -14.73 19.27
C LEU A 10 -4.09 -14.46 17.86
N ILE A 11 -4.80 -14.88 16.82
CA ILE A 11 -4.47 -14.56 15.43
C ILE A 11 -4.57 -13.05 15.22
N GLY A 12 -5.67 -12.43 15.66
CA GLY A 12 -5.87 -10.98 15.56
C GLY A 12 -4.75 -10.20 16.23
N THR A 13 -4.40 -10.52 17.48
CA THR A 13 -3.31 -9.84 18.20
C THR A 13 -1.96 -10.02 17.52
N ALA A 14 -1.63 -11.24 17.06
CA ALA A 14 -0.38 -11.49 16.33
C ALA A 14 -0.30 -10.69 15.01
N VAL A 15 -1.41 -10.61 14.27
CA VAL A 15 -1.49 -9.83 13.02
C VAL A 15 -1.40 -8.32 13.30
N GLY A 16 -1.99 -7.84 14.39
CA GLY A 16 -1.86 -6.45 14.84
C GLY A 16 -0.43 -6.07 15.21
N ILE A 17 0.27 -6.93 15.97
CA ILE A 17 1.70 -6.77 16.28
C ILE A 17 2.54 -6.73 15.00
N LEU A 18 2.29 -7.65 14.07
CA LEU A 18 2.99 -7.68 12.78
C LEU A 18 2.74 -6.40 11.98
N GLY A 19 1.48 -5.94 11.93
CA GLY A 19 1.09 -4.69 11.30
C GLY A 19 1.88 -3.50 11.83
N PHE A 20 2.02 -3.42 13.16
CA PHE A 20 2.78 -2.38 13.85
C PHE A 20 4.27 -2.44 13.48
N LEU A 21 4.88 -3.64 13.57
CA LEU A 21 6.29 -3.83 13.26
C LEU A 21 6.64 -3.44 11.82
N ILE A 22 5.81 -3.82 10.84
CA ILE A 22 6.03 -3.46 9.44
C ILE A 22 6.04 -1.94 9.27
N HIS A 23 5.05 -1.23 9.81
CA HIS A 23 4.99 0.23 9.70
C HIS A 23 6.17 0.91 10.40
N GLN A 24 6.50 0.48 11.62
CA GLN A 24 7.60 1.06 12.40
C GLN A 24 8.96 0.89 11.71
N ILE A 25 9.23 -0.30 11.13
CA ILE A 25 10.48 -0.56 10.44
C ILE A 25 10.54 0.24 9.13
N ILE A 26 9.44 0.30 8.37
CA ILE A 26 9.36 1.10 7.13
C ILE A 26 9.65 2.59 7.45
N ASP A 27 8.97 3.17 8.44
CA ASP A 27 9.17 4.57 8.83
C ASP A 27 10.59 4.83 9.31
N SER A 28 11.19 3.90 10.05
CA SER A 28 12.57 4.01 10.52
C SER A 28 13.58 3.97 9.37
N LEU A 29 13.38 3.09 8.38
CA LEU A 29 14.24 3.00 7.20
C LEU A 29 14.09 4.22 6.29
N ILE A 30 12.88 4.75 6.16
CA ILE A 30 12.61 5.97 5.41
C ILE A 30 13.27 7.17 6.09
N LYS A 31 13.15 7.30 7.42
CA LYS A 31 13.86 8.34 8.19
C LYS A 31 15.36 8.23 8.01
N LEU A 32 15.94 7.03 8.18
CA LEU A 32 17.37 6.80 7.97
C LEU A 32 17.83 7.23 6.55
N LYS A 33 17.03 6.90 5.51
CA LYS A 33 17.30 7.34 4.13
C LYS A 33 17.35 8.86 4.03
N TRP A 34 16.34 9.54 4.56
CA TRP A 34 16.22 11.00 4.46
C TRP A 34 17.21 11.74 5.35
N ASP A 35 17.54 11.23 6.54
CA ASP A 35 18.56 11.78 7.43
C ASP A 35 19.95 11.72 6.76
N LEU A 36 20.26 10.61 6.08
CA LEU A 36 21.50 10.49 5.29
C LEU A 36 21.52 11.51 4.15
N VAL A 37 20.43 11.64 3.39
CA VAL A 37 20.31 12.63 2.30
C VAL A 37 20.44 14.06 2.85
N GLU A 38 19.83 14.34 4.00
CA GLU A 38 19.91 15.65 4.65
C GLU A 38 21.32 15.97 5.13
N ASN A 39 22.07 15.00 5.67
CA ASN A 39 23.47 15.21 6.06
C ASN A 39 24.34 15.65 4.86
N TYR A 40 24.12 15.08 3.67
CA TYR A 40 24.81 15.53 2.44
C TYR A 40 24.34 16.90 1.95
N LEU A 41 23.07 17.25 2.17
CA LEU A 41 22.54 18.60 1.89
C LEU A 41 23.06 19.66 2.88
N GLN A 42 23.24 19.31 4.15
CA GLN A 42 23.71 20.24 5.18
C GLN A 42 25.20 20.58 5.05
N VAL A 43 26.02 19.69 4.46
CA VAL A 43 27.38 20.05 3.97
C VAL A 43 27.31 21.25 3.02
N SER A 44 26.23 21.41 2.26
CA SER A 44 25.98 22.56 1.39
C SER A 44 25.40 23.79 2.12
N LYS A 45 24.70 23.62 3.27
CA LYS A 45 24.14 24.75 4.06
C LYS A 45 25.17 25.49 4.91
N ARG A 46 26.31 24.87 5.24
CA ARG A 46 27.33 25.48 6.12
C ARG A 46 28.19 26.56 5.44
N SER A 47 28.13 26.67 4.11
CA SER A 47 28.73 27.77 3.33
C SER A 47 27.69 28.88 3.09
N ASN A 48 27.63 29.84 4.02
CA ASN A 48 26.71 30.98 3.95
C ASN A 48 27.06 31.98 2.82
N LEU A 49 26.24 32.04 1.78
CA LEU A 49 25.80 33.31 1.16
C LEU A 49 24.49 33.09 0.40
N TYR A 50 23.39 33.52 1.02
CA TYR A 50 22.07 33.61 0.39
C TYR A 50 22.06 34.78 -0.59
N LEU A 51 22.34 34.57 -1.87
CA LEU A 51 21.78 35.32 -3.01
C LEU A 51 22.40 34.88 -4.34
N SER A 52 21.53 34.42 -5.24
CA SER A 52 21.64 34.52 -6.70
C SER A 52 23.02 34.36 -7.33
N THR A 53 23.47 33.12 -7.58
CA THR A 53 24.12 32.73 -8.84
C THR A 53 24.25 31.21 -8.88
N GLY A 54 24.03 30.64 -10.06
CA GLY A 54 24.02 29.19 -10.26
C GLY A 54 25.39 28.53 -10.08
N GLN A 55 25.31 27.19 -10.05
CA GLN A 55 26.36 26.18 -10.14
C GLN A 55 27.01 25.71 -8.82
N ASP A 56 26.94 24.38 -8.69
CA ASP A 56 27.87 23.49 -7.96
C ASP A 56 27.65 23.22 -6.47
N GLY A 57 26.41 23.33 -5.98
CA GLY A 57 25.96 22.33 -5.00
C GLY A 57 25.90 20.99 -5.72
N ASN A 58 26.51 19.93 -5.18
CA ASN A 58 26.48 18.58 -5.77
C ASN A 58 25.05 17.96 -5.70
N ILE A 59 24.09 18.59 -6.39
CA ILE A 59 22.71 18.13 -6.60
C ILE A 59 22.79 16.73 -7.22
N HIS A 60 23.71 16.52 -8.15
CA HIS A 60 24.00 15.22 -8.74
C HIS A 60 24.42 14.17 -7.71
N MET A 61 25.28 14.51 -6.74
CA MET A 61 25.67 13.57 -5.69
C MET A 61 24.51 13.28 -4.73
N THR A 62 23.73 14.29 -4.37
CA THR A 62 22.56 14.12 -3.48
C THR A 62 21.52 13.17 -4.11
N TRP A 63 21.21 13.38 -5.39
CA TRP A 63 20.34 12.49 -6.15
C TRP A 63 20.96 11.10 -6.34
N LEU A 64 22.25 11.01 -6.60
CA LEU A 64 22.95 9.73 -6.75
C LEU A 64 22.96 8.92 -5.44
N CYS A 65 23.13 9.58 -4.29
CA CYS A 65 23.02 8.95 -2.97
C CYS A 65 21.59 8.51 -2.67
N ALA A 66 20.59 9.37 -2.89
CA ALA A 66 19.18 9.04 -2.66
C ALA A 66 18.71 7.86 -3.53
N LEU A 67 19.06 7.89 -4.83
CA LEU A 67 18.72 6.83 -5.78
C LEU A 67 19.54 5.56 -5.53
N GLY A 68 20.82 5.69 -5.19
CA GLY A 68 21.71 4.58 -4.87
C GLY A 68 21.22 3.78 -3.66
N PHE A 69 20.79 4.48 -2.61
CA PHE A 69 20.22 3.84 -1.43
C PHE A 69 18.89 3.13 -1.73
N GLY A 70 17.99 3.77 -2.48
CA GLY A 70 16.75 3.14 -2.94
C GLY A 70 17.02 1.91 -3.80
N LEU A 71 17.98 1.97 -4.71
CA LEU A 71 18.39 0.84 -5.55
C LEU A 71 18.94 -0.32 -4.73
N ALA A 72 19.82 -0.03 -3.75
CA ALA A 72 20.35 -1.06 -2.87
C ALA A 72 19.23 -1.78 -2.12
N MET A 73 18.26 -1.04 -1.58
CA MET A 73 17.10 -1.61 -0.89
C MET A 73 16.24 -2.50 -1.80
N VAL A 74 15.98 -2.11 -3.05
CA VAL A 74 15.21 -2.92 -3.99
C VAL A 74 15.95 -4.19 -4.40
N VAL A 75 17.26 -4.11 -4.63
CA VAL A 75 18.09 -5.29 -4.93
C VAL A 75 18.06 -6.29 -3.77
N LEU A 76 18.16 -5.80 -2.54
CA LEU A 76 18.05 -6.64 -1.34
C LEU A 76 16.63 -7.23 -1.19
N SER A 77 15.59 -6.44 -1.48
CA SER A 77 14.21 -6.91 -1.47
C SER A 77 13.98 -8.04 -2.47
N SER A 78 14.36 -7.85 -3.74
CA SER A 78 14.18 -8.87 -4.78
C SER A 78 15.04 -10.11 -4.51
N GLY A 79 16.25 -9.94 -3.98
CA GLY A 79 17.11 -11.03 -3.52
C GLY A 79 16.45 -11.86 -2.42
N SER A 80 15.89 -11.21 -1.39
CA SER A 80 15.20 -11.89 -0.29
C SER A 80 13.97 -12.68 -0.78
N ALA A 81 13.18 -12.11 -1.68
CA ALA A 81 12.02 -12.76 -2.27
C ALA A 81 12.38 -14.05 -3.03
N LEU A 82 13.50 -14.08 -3.75
CA LEU A 82 13.88 -15.26 -4.54
C LEU A 82 14.67 -16.31 -3.76
N LEU A 83 15.52 -15.89 -2.82
CA LEU A 83 16.36 -16.82 -2.06
C LEU A 83 15.57 -17.48 -0.93
N ILE A 84 14.65 -16.75 -0.31
CA ILE A 84 13.90 -17.22 0.86
C ILE A 84 12.58 -17.86 0.44
N CYS A 85 11.83 -17.32 -0.55
CA CYS A 85 10.53 -17.89 -0.91
C CYS A 85 10.64 -19.08 -1.89
N PRO A 86 10.34 -20.31 -1.47
CA PRO A 86 10.43 -21.49 -2.33
C PRO A 86 9.40 -21.50 -3.48
N ALA A 87 8.29 -20.78 -3.33
CA ALA A 87 7.24 -20.65 -4.35
C ALA A 87 7.61 -19.68 -5.50
N GLY A 88 8.68 -18.88 -5.36
CA GLY A 88 9.17 -17.99 -6.42
C GLY A 88 8.31 -16.75 -6.72
N SER A 89 7.21 -16.54 -6.00
CA SER A 89 6.40 -15.30 -6.01
C SER A 89 6.20 -14.79 -4.57
N PRO A 90 6.54 -13.53 -4.28
CA PRO A 90 6.47 -12.97 -2.94
C PRO A 90 5.13 -12.31 -2.58
N CYS A 91 4.20 -12.12 -3.52
CA CYS A 91 2.85 -11.57 -3.24
C CYS A 91 1.79 -12.57 -3.70
N GLY A 92 0.94 -13.02 -2.77
CA GLY A 92 0.20 -14.27 -2.88
C GLY A 92 -1.32 -14.15 -2.78
N LEU A 93 -1.90 -12.97 -3.01
CA LEU A 93 -3.35 -12.79 -2.88
C LEU A 93 -4.12 -13.72 -3.85
N PRO A 94 -3.82 -13.78 -5.16
CA PRO A 94 -4.47 -14.74 -6.07
C PRO A 94 -4.29 -16.20 -5.63
N GLU A 95 -3.13 -16.55 -5.08
CA GLU A 95 -2.83 -17.89 -4.57
C GLU A 95 -3.64 -18.22 -3.32
N ILE A 96 -3.84 -17.27 -2.41
CA ILE A 96 -4.71 -17.43 -1.23
C ILE A 96 -6.16 -17.59 -1.66
N ILE A 97 -6.63 -16.75 -2.58
CA ILE A 97 -7.99 -16.86 -3.15
C ILE A 97 -8.16 -18.25 -3.78
N GLY A 98 -7.19 -18.69 -4.59
CA GLY A 98 -7.17 -20.03 -5.15
C GLY A 98 -7.23 -21.12 -4.08
N TYR A 99 -6.48 -20.98 -2.98
CA TYR A 99 -6.46 -21.96 -1.90
C TYR A 99 -7.79 -22.05 -1.14
N LEU A 100 -8.39 -20.91 -0.82
CA LEU A 100 -9.65 -20.84 -0.11
C LEU A 100 -10.83 -21.33 -0.97
N ASN A 101 -10.74 -21.14 -2.29
CA ASN A 101 -11.69 -21.69 -3.26
C ASN A 101 -11.41 -23.17 -3.63
N GLY A 102 -10.45 -23.82 -2.98
CA GLY A 102 -10.29 -25.28 -3.00
C GLY A 102 -9.09 -25.83 -3.75
N THR A 103 -8.23 -24.98 -4.33
CA THR A 103 -7.01 -25.45 -5.02
C THR A 103 -5.84 -25.65 -4.05
N SER A 104 -5.13 -26.78 -4.12
CA SER A 104 -3.98 -27.01 -3.25
C SER A 104 -2.70 -26.45 -3.88
N ILE A 105 -2.20 -25.33 -3.37
CA ILE A 105 -0.92 -24.73 -3.81
C ILE A 105 0.18 -25.12 -2.82
N ARG A 106 1.25 -25.75 -3.33
CA ARG A 106 2.38 -26.22 -2.51
C ARG A 106 3.21 -25.02 -2.01
N HIS A 107 3.69 -25.11 -0.77
CA HIS A 107 4.57 -24.13 -0.12
C HIS A 107 4.00 -22.71 0.05
N LEU A 108 2.69 -22.50 -0.16
CA LEU A 108 2.03 -21.21 0.04
C LEU A 108 2.19 -20.73 1.49
N PHE A 109 1.91 -21.62 2.46
CA PHE A 109 1.91 -21.28 3.88
C PHE A 109 3.21 -21.61 4.64
N ASN A 110 4.36 -21.61 3.97
CA ASN A 110 5.64 -21.95 4.61
C ASN A 110 6.22 -20.75 5.40
N ILE A 111 6.90 -21.00 6.52
CA ILE A 111 7.58 -19.96 7.32
C ILE A 111 8.68 -19.24 6.52
N LYS A 112 9.31 -19.93 5.56
CA LYS A 112 10.25 -19.28 4.63
C LYS A 112 9.54 -18.25 3.76
N THR A 113 8.34 -18.55 3.27
CA THR A 113 7.51 -17.60 2.52
C THR A 113 7.11 -16.41 3.38
N PHE A 114 6.81 -16.62 4.68
CA PHE A 114 6.56 -15.54 5.63
C PHE A 114 7.76 -14.59 5.76
N LEU A 115 8.95 -15.11 6.07
CA LEU A 115 10.15 -14.29 6.26
C LEU A 115 10.55 -13.57 4.96
N GLY A 116 10.52 -14.25 3.81
CA GLY A 116 10.87 -13.65 2.53
C GLY A 116 9.89 -12.55 2.11
N THR A 117 8.59 -12.75 2.35
CA THR A 117 7.57 -11.74 2.06
C THR A 117 7.69 -10.54 2.98
N PHE A 118 7.93 -10.75 4.28
CA PHE A 118 8.13 -9.69 5.27
C PHE A 118 9.33 -8.79 4.92
N VAL A 119 10.51 -9.40 4.73
CA VAL A 119 11.75 -8.66 4.42
C VAL A 119 11.64 -7.97 3.05
N SER A 120 11.11 -8.66 2.04
CA SER A 120 10.92 -8.06 0.72
C SER A 120 9.97 -6.86 0.78
N CYS A 121 8.85 -6.96 1.50
CA CYS A 121 7.86 -5.89 1.60
C CYS A 121 8.44 -4.64 2.28
N VAL A 122 9.09 -4.81 3.43
CA VAL A 122 9.67 -3.69 4.19
C VAL A 122 10.71 -2.94 3.36
N LEU A 123 11.65 -3.66 2.73
CA LEU A 123 12.70 -3.05 1.90
C LEU A 123 12.14 -2.41 0.62
N ALA A 124 11.11 -3.01 0.02
CA ALA A 124 10.46 -2.47 -1.17
C ALA A 124 9.77 -1.14 -0.91
N VAL A 125 8.98 -1.07 0.16
CA VAL A 125 8.25 0.15 0.51
C VAL A 125 9.23 1.24 0.98
N ALA A 126 10.24 0.88 1.79
CA ALA A 126 11.26 1.84 2.26
C ALA A 126 12.09 2.46 1.12
N SER A 127 12.30 1.71 0.02
CA SER A 127 13.02 2.22 -1.15
C SER A 127 12.36 3.43 -1.82
N GLY A 128 11.05 3.64 -1.62
CA GLY A 128 10.26 4.65 -2.33
C GLY A 128 9.67 4.15 -3.66
N LEU A 129 9.63 2.83 -3.86
CA LEU A 129 8.89 2.24 -4.98
C LEU A 129 7.41 2.63 -4.89
N PHE A 130 6.74 2.81 -6.04
CA PHE A 130 5.29 3.00 -6.09
C PHE A 130 4.54 1.71 -5.75
N CYS A 131 4.57 1.37 -4.47
CA CYS A 131 3.86 0.26 -3.88
C CYS A 131 3.57 0.52 -2.41
N GLY A 132 2.77 -0.36 -1.81
CA GLY A 132 2.54 -0.33 -0.37
C GLY A 132 2.52 -1.71 0.28
N PRO A 133 2.49 -1.76 1.63
CA PRO A 133 2.51 -2.99 2.39
C PRO A 133 1.16 -3.71 2.44
N GLU A 134 0.09 -3.11 1.89
CA GLU A 134 -1.29 -3.56 2.07
C GLU A 134 -1.53 -4.95 1.49
N GLY A 135 -1.06 -5.22 0.27
CA GLY A 135 -1.18 -6.53 -0.39
C GLY A 135 -0.43 -7.64 0.36
N PRO A 136 0.88 -7.48 0.63
CA PRO A 136 1.65 -8.43 1.42
C PRO A 136 1.07 -8.69 2.81
N MET A 137 0.45 -7.70 3.46
CA MET A 137 -0.16 -7.89 4.77
C MET A 137 -1.29 -8.92 4.76
N ILE A 138 -2.09 -8.98 3.69
CA ILE A 138 -3.14 -9.99 3.53
C ILE A 138 -2.53 -11.39 3.58
N HIS A 139 -1.41 -11.57 2.86
CA HIS A 139 -0.72 -12.84 2.80
C HIS A 139 -0.04 -13.20 4.13
N LEU A 140 0.64 -12.25 4.76
CA LEU A 140 1.25 -12.47 6.06
C LEU A 140 0.21 -12.77 7.14
N GLY A 141 -0.96 -12.13 7.09
CA GLY A 141 -2.09 -12.42 7.98
C GLY A 141 -2.66 -13.83 7.75
N ALA A 142 -2.84 -14.24 6.50
CA ALA A 142 -3.23 -15.59 6.11
C ALA A 142 -2.21 -16.66 6.60
N LEU A 143 -0.91 -16.35 6.48
CA LEU A 143 0.19 -17.18 6.99
C LEU A 143 0.15 -17.33 8.52
N LEU A 144 -0.10 -16.24 9.26
CA LEU A 144 -0.26 -16.29 10.71
C LEU A 144 -1.50 -17.09 11.11
N GLY A 145 -2.63 -16.91 10.42
CA GLY A 145 -3.84 -17.72 10.62
C GLY A 145 -3.58 -19.22 10.37
N CYS A 146 -2.83 -19.57 9.33
CA CYS A 146 -2.41 -20.95 9.07
C CYS A 146 -1.44 -21.47 10.15
N GLY A 147 -0.42 -20.69 10.51
CA GLY A 147 0.63 -21.11 11.44
C GLY A 147 0.11 -21.32 12.86
N LEU A 148 -0.65 -20.35 13.37
CA LEU A 148 -1.20 -20.38 14.73
C LEU A 148 -2.33 -21.39 14.90
N SER A 149 -3.09 -21.71 13.85
CA SER A 149 -4.14 -22.75 13.94
C SER A 149 -3.58 -24.17 13.95
N GLN A 150 -2.44 -24.41 13.29
CA GLN A 150 -1.87 -25.75 13.20
C GLN A 150 -0.81 -26.01 14.28
N LEU A 151 -0.03 -24.98 14.66
CA LEU A 151 1.14 -25.03 15.56
C LEU A 151 2.10 -26.19 15.27
N GLN A 152 2.26 -26.48 13.98
CA GLN A 152 3.23 -27.41 13.45
C GLN A 152 4.10 -26.68 12.44
N SER A 153 5.41 -26.78 12.61
CA SER A 153 6.38 -26.25 11.66
C SER A 153 7.40 -27.32 11.33
N ASP A 154 7.25 -27.95 10.17
CA ASP A 154 8.23 -28.91 9.65
C ASP A 154 9.61 -28.26 9.43
N THR A 155 9.63 -26.95 9.21
CA THR A 155 10.88 -26.20 8.98
C THR A 155 11.63 -25.89 10.28
N LEU A 156 10.91 -25.71 11.39
CA LEU A 156 11.53 -25.47 12.71
C LEU A 156 11.62 -26.74 13.57
N GLY A 157 11.05 -27.87 13.12
CA GLY A 157 10.96 -29.10 13.91
C GLY A 157 10.06 -28.99 15.14
N ILE A 158 9.19 -27.98 15.19
CA ILE A 158 8.32 -27.71 16.34
C ILE A 158 6.95 -28.35 16.09
N HIS A 159 6.56 -29.28 16.94
CA HIS A 159 5.25 -29.92 16.95
C HIS A 159 4.62 -29.78 18.34
N LEU A 160 3.84 -28.72 18.55
CA LEU A 160 3.13 -28.55 19.82
C LEU A 160 1.81 -29.32 19.80
N PRO A 161 1.45 -30.07 20.86
CA PRO A 161 0.18 -30.79 20.96
C PRO A 161 -1.00 -29.87 21.38
N ILE A 162 -0.93 -28.58 21.02
CA ILE A 162 -1.94 -27.57 21.35
C ILE A 162 -2.80 -27.36 20.09
N PHE A 163 -4.12 -27.22 20.24
CA PHE A 163 -5.08 -27.01 19.15
C PHE A 163 -5.16 -28.13 18.09
N THR A 164 -4.86 -29.38 18.46
CA THR A 164 -4.94 -30.54 17.54
C THR A 164 -6.31 -30.71 16.87
N ARG A 165 -7.39 -30.31 17.55
CA ARG A 165 -8.77 -30.28 17.02
C ARG A 165 -8.92 -29.49 15.72
N PHE A 166 -8.18 -28.38 15.59
CA PHE A 166 -8.30 -27.44 14.46
C PHE A 166 -7.42 -27.82 13.25
N ARG A 167 -6.82 -29.02 13.26
CA ARG A 167 -6.02 -29.55 12.14
C ARG A 167 -6.86 -30.08 10.97
N ASN A 168 -8.15 -29.75 10.94
CA ASN A 168 -9.03 -30.04 9.82
C ASN A 168 -8.91 -28.96 8.73
N SER A 169 -9.03 -29.36 7.46
CA SER A 169 -9.04 -28.47 6.30
C SER A 169 -10.13 -27.40 6.36
N ALA A 170 -11.32 -27.72 6.89
CA ALA A 170 -12.42 -26.76 7.02
C ALA A 170 -12.08 -25.62 8.00
N ASP A 171 -11.65 -25.96 9.21
CA ASP A 171 -11.29 -24.99 10.23
C ASP A 171 -10.04 -24.19 9.82
N LYS A 172 -9.05 -24.86 9.24
CA LYS A 172 -7.85 -24.23 8.69
C LYS A 172 -8.19 -23.13 7.68
N ARG A 173 -9.12 -23.38 6.75
CA ARG A 173 -9.59 -22.34 5.82
C ARG A 173 -10.24 -21.18 6.55
N GLY A 174 -11.09 -21.45 7.55
CA GLY A 174 -11.71 -20.41 8.38
C GLY A 174 -10.70 -19.49 9.07
N PHE A 175 -9.64 -20.06 9.67
CA PHE A 175 -8.58 -19.27 10.32
C PHE A 175 -7.71 -18.49 9.32
N ILE A 176 -7.45 -19.05 8.14
CA ILE A 176 -6.72 -18.36 7.06
C ILE A 176 -7.53 -17.17 6.56
N THR A 177 -8.83 -17.34 6.31
CA THR A 177 -9.75 -16.25 5.93
C THR A 177 -9.76 -15.16 6.99
N ALA A 178 -9.88 -15.53 8.27
CA ALA A 178 -9.87 -14.57 9.37
C ALA A 178 -8.54 -13.81 9.48
N GLY A 179 -7.40 -14.50 9.31
CA GLY A 179 -6.08 -13.89 9.29
C GLY A 179 -5.86 -12.93 8.11
N ALA A 180 -6.35 -13.29 6.92
CA ALA A 180 -6.31 -12.42 5.73
C ALA A 180 -7.09 -11.11 5.97
N GLY A 181 -8.31 -11.20 6.52
CA GLY A 181 -9.13 -10.04 6.87
C GLY A 181 -8.50 -9.18 7.96
N ALA A 182 -7.93 -9.81 8.99
CA ALA A 182 -7.20 -9.13 10.05
C ALA A 182 -5.99 -8.35 9.52
N GLY A 183 -5.32 -8.85 8.48
CA GLY A 183 -4.20 -8.15 7.84
C GLY A 183 -4.62 -6.85 7.14
N ILE A 184 -5.78 -6.85 6.49
CA ILE A 184 -6.34 -5.65 5.85
C ILE A 184 -6.87 -4.68 6.90
N ALA A 185 -7.54 -5.22 7.92
CA ALA A 185 -8.06 -4.44 9.03
C ALA A 185 -6.92 -3.69 9.74
N SER A 186 -5.80 -4.33 10.06
CA SER A 186 -4.66 -3.69 10.74
C SER A 186 -4.01 -2.57 9.91
N VAL A 187 -4.04 -2.69 8.58
CA VAL A 187 -3.47 -1.72 7.64
C VAL A 187 -4.33 -0.47 7.51
N PHE A 188 -5.64 -0.64 7.26
CA PHE A 188 -6.57 0.48 7.06
C PHE A 188 -7.22 0.96 8.36
N ARG A 189 -6.92 0.30 9.48
CA ARG A 189 -7.53 0.54 10.80
C ARG A 189 -9.06 0.46 10.75
N ALA A 190 -9.57 -0.42 9.89
CA ALA A 190 -10.99 -0.56 9.55
C ALA A 190 -11.43 -2.03 9.71
N PRO A 191 -11.93 -2.46 10.89
CA PRO A 191 -12.23 -3.86 11.16
C PRO A 191 -13.40 -4.39 10.31
N ILE A 192 -14.44 -3.56 10.09
CA ILE A 192 -15.57 -3.91 9.22
C ILE A 192 -15.13 -4.02 7.75
N GLY A 193 -14.24 -3.11 7.31
CA GLY A 193 -13.65 -3.15 5.97
C GLY A 193 -12.90 -4.45 5.70
N GLY A 194 -12.10 -4.93 6.67
CA GLY A 194 -11.40 -6.21 6.58
C GLY A 194 -12.34 -7.41 6.48
N LEU A 195 -13.42 -7.45 7.28
CA LEU A 195 -14.45 -8.48 7.20
C LEU A 195 -15.11 -8.51 5.83
N LEU A 196 -15.59 -7.36 5.35
CA LEU A 196 -16.28 -7.26 4.06
C LEU A 196 -15.35 -7.60 2.89
N PHE A 197 -14.07 -7.21 2.97
CA PHE A 197 -13.10 -7.59 1.94
C PHE A 197 -12.97 -9.12 1.87
N THR A 198 -12.94 -9.80 3.02
CA THR A 198 -12.84 -11.26 3.01
C THR A 198 -14.11 -11.96 2.50
N LEU A 199 -15.26 -11.33 2.66
CA LEU A 199 -16.54 -11.77 2.09
C LEU A 199 -16.60 -11.56 0.58
N GLU A 200 -16.06 -10.44 0.09
CA GLU A 200 -16.17 -10.04 -1.31
C GLU A 200 -15.11 -10.70 -2.20
N GLU A 201 -13.85 -10.79 -1.74
CA GLU A 201 -12.71 -11.22 -2.58
C GLU A 201 -12.08 -12.55 -2.20
N VAL A 202 -12.09 -12.90 -0.91
CA VAL A 202 -11.13 -13.90 -0.39
C VAL A 202 -11.72 -15.30 -0.31
N SER A 203 -12.97 -15.45 0.12
CA SER A 203 -13.61 -16.76 0.30
C SER A 203 -15.03 -16.78 -0.24
N SER A 204 -15.33 -17.78 -1.08
CA SER A 204 -16.69 -18.00 -1.61
C SER A 204 -17.63 -18.69 -0.61
N PHE A 205 -17.08 -19.39 0.39
CA PHE A 205 -17.84 -20.14 1.39
C PHE A 205 -17.83 -19.40 2.72
N TRP A 206 -19.01 -19.09 3.24
CA TRP A 206 -19.16 -18.33 4.48
C TRP A 206 -20.35 -18.81 5.31
N ASP A 207 -20.09 -19.00 6.60
CA ASP A 207 -21.11 -19.14 7.64
C ASP A 207 -21.20 -17.84 8.44
N ILE A 208 -22.41 -17.48 8.90
CA ILE A 208 -22.62 -16.30 9.76
C ILE A 208 -21.77 -16.37 11.04
N ARG A 209 -21.53 -17.57 11.57
CA ARG A 209 -20.65 -17.78 12.74
C ARG A 209 -19.20 -17.43 12.42
N LEU A 210 -18.71 -17.79 11.23
CA LEU A 210 -17.38 -17.42 10.77
C LEU A 210 -17.29 -15.90 10.58
N ALA A 211 -18.35 -15.25 10.09
CA ALA A 211 -18.41 -13.78 9.95
C ALA A 211 -18.17 -13.07 11.28
N TRP A 212 -18.86 -13.46 12.34
CA TRP A 212 -18.65 -12.89 13.67
C TRP A 212 -17.26 -13.16 14.24
N GLN A 213 -16.70 -14.35 13.99
CA GLN A 213 -15.35 -14.70 14.42
C GLN A 213 -14.26 -13.92 13.67
N THR A 214 -14.42 -13.77 12.35
CA THR A 214 -13.52 -12.95 11.53
C THR A 214 -13.62 -11.49 11.91
N PHE A 215 -14.83 -10.99 12.20
CA PHE A 215 -15.02 -9.63 12.71
C PHE A 215 -14.26 -9.41 14.02
N PHE A 216 -14.38 -10.33 14.98
CA PHE A 216 -13.65 -10.28 16.24
C PHE A 216 -12.12 -10.34 16.04
N CYS A 217 -11.64 -11.21 15.14
CA CYS A 217 -10.23 -11.27 14.75
C CYS A 217 -9.73 -9.94 14.18
N CYS A 218 -10.50 -9.33 13.27
CA CYS A 218 -10.19 -8.01 12.68
C CYS A 218 -10.17 -6.91 13.73
N LEU A 219 -11.15 -6.89 14.64
CA LEU A 219 -11.22 -5.94 15.75
C LEU A 219 -10.02 -6.06 16.68
N MET A 220 -9.56 -7.29 16.95
CA MET A 220 -8.37 -7.50 17.77
C MET A 220 -7.08 -7.07 17.09
N ALA A 221 -6.98 -7.27 15.76
CA ALA A 221 -5.84 -6.79 14.98
C ALA A 221 -5.77 -5.25 14.95
N THR A 222 -6.89 -4.57 14.72
CA THR A 222 -6.95 -3.10 14.74
C THR A 222 -6.68 -2.55 16.13
N PHE A 223 -7.29 -3.12 17.16
CA PHE A 223 -7.07 -2.72 18.55
C PHE A 223 -5.60 -2.84 18.95
N THR A 224 -4.97 -3.97 18.63
CA THR A 224 -3.56 -4.22 18.99
C THR A 224 -2.62 -3.29 18.22
N MET A 225 -2.88 -3.08 16.93
CA MET A 225 -2.12 -2.13 16.11
C MET A 225 -2.21 -0.70 16.67
N ASP A 226 -3.41 -0.22 16.97
CA ASP A 226 -3.63 1.12 17.51
C ASP A 226 -3.04 1.26 18.92
N LEU A 227 -3.24 0.27 19.79
CA LEU A 227 -2.66 0.26 21.14
C LEU A 227 -1.13 0.36 21.11
N LEU A 228 -0.47 -0.44 20.26
CA LEU A 228 0.99 -0.40 20.12
C LEU A 228 1.46 0.90 19.48
N SER A 229 0.76 1.38 18.46
CA SER A 229 1.07 2.66 17.82
C SER A 229 0.99 3.82 18.82
N SER A 230 -0.05 3.88 19.65
CA SER A 230 -0.21 4.92 20.68
C SER A 230 0.79 4.76 21.82
N SER A 231 0.99 3.54 22.33
CA SER A 231 1.90 3.27 23.43
C SER A 231 3.37 3.53 23.09
N LEU A 232 3.81 3.16 21.88
CA LEU A 232 5.21 3.27 21.46
C LEU A 232 5.55 4.61 20.81
N CYS A 233 4.59 5.32 20.18
CA CYS A 233 4.79 6.75 19.88
C CYS A 233 4.93 7.59 21.15
N GLY A 234 4.29 7.18 22.26
CA GLY A 234 4.42 7.80 23.58
C GLY A 234 5.73 7.51 24.33
N PHE A 235 6.63 6.65 23.81
CA PHE A 235 7.95 6.40 24.42
C PHE A 235 8.95 7.54 24.15
N VAL A 236 8.61 8.51 23.29
CA VAL A 236 9.27 9.82 23.28
C VAL A 236 8.72 10.62 24.45
N TYR A 237 9.53 10.80 25.51
CA TYR A 237 9.27 11.53 26.75
C TYR A 237 8.28 12.71 26.63
N ARG A 238 6.97 12.44 26.71
CA ARG A 238 5.90 13.45 26.84
C ARG A 238 4.92 13.17 27.99
N GLY A 239 5.20 12.19 28.85
CA GLY A 239 4.49 12.01 30.13
C GLY A 239 3.06 11.45 30.03
N HIS A 240 2.64 10.94 28.87
CA HIS A 240 1.27 10.45 28.64
C HIS A 240 1.27 9.02 28.09
N PHE A 241 1.71 8.06 28.91
CA PHE A 241 1.57 6.62 28.60
C PHE A 241 0.09 6.22 28.75
N GLY A 242 -0.53 5.71 27.67
CA GLY A 242 -1.91 5.18 27.70
C GLY A 242 -3.00 6.11 27.13
N PHE A 243 -2.66 7.26 26.56
CA PHE A 243 -3.63 8.06 25.80
C PHE A 243 -3.81 7.49 24.38
N PHE A 244 -5.05 7.14 24.04
CA PHE A 244 -5.44 6.87 22.66
C PHE A 244 -5.54 8.19 21.91
N GLU A 245 -4.44 8.61 21.31
CA GLU A 245 -4.46 9.74 20.37
C GLU A 245 -5.20 9.30 19.10
N ALA A 246 -6.51 9.57 19.07
CA ALA A 246 -7.37 9.33 17.92
C ALA A 246 -7.05 10.23 16.71
N GLU A 247 -6.05 11.11 16.83
CA GLU A 247 -5.79 12.25 15.94
C GLU A 247 -4.97 11.95 14.67
N LYS A 248 -4.86 10.69 14.24
CA LYS A 248 -4.33 10.38 12.88
C LYS A 248 -5.39 9.85 11.91
N ARG A 249 -6.68 10.03 12.21
CA ARG A 249 -7.76 9.95 11.22
C ARG A 249 -7.95 11.34 10.63
N ILE A 250 -7.33 11.55 9.48
CA ILE A 250 -7.23 12.85 8.83
C ILE A 250 -8.26 12.82 7.71
N LEU A 251 -9.39 13.52 7.86
CA LEU A 251 -9.78 14.51 6.86
C LEU A 251 -11.04 15.30 7.19
N PHE A 252 -12.10 14.64 7.66
CA PHE A 252 -13.46 15.19 7.58
C PHE A 252 -14.16 15.25 8.94
N TRP A 253 -13.61 16.04 9.87
CA TRP A 253 -14.22 16.27 11.19
C TRP A 253 -15.60 16.93 11.14
N ASN A 254 -15.93 17.61 10.04
CA ASN A 254 -17.24 18.17 9.81
C ASN A 254 -17.96 17.36 8.73
N LEU A 255 -19.15 16.80 9.08
CA LEU A 255 -20.13 16.33 8.12
C LEU A 255 -20.32 17.44 7.09
N LEU A 256 -19.91 17.16 5.86
CA LEU A 256 -20.05 18.10 4.78
C LEU A 256 -21.39 17.77 4.13
N ASP A 257 -22.35 18.68 4.24
CA ASP A 257 -23.66 18.52 3.65
C ASP A 257 -23.49 18.49 2.13
N MET A 258 -23.56 17.28 1.57
CA MET A 258 -23.43 17.05 0.14
C MET A 258 -24.71 17.50 -0.54
N ASN A 259 -24.60 18.55 -1.34
CA ASN A 259 -25.69 18.93 -2.22
C ASN A 259 -25.93 17.85 -3.28
N ILE A 260 -27.20 17.68 -3.67
CA ILE A 260 -27.62 16.75 -4.72
C ILE A 260 -26.88 17.03 -6.04
N LEU A 261 -26.47 18.28 -6.29
CA LEU A 261 -25.67 18.63 -7.47
C LEU A 261 -24.31 17.92 -7.53
N ALA A 262 -23.75 17.50 -6.40
CA ALA A 262 -22.49 16.75 -6.37
C ALA A 262 -22.61 15.37 -7.03
N PHE A 263 -23.82 14.80 -7.15
CA PHE A 263 -24.00 13.50 -7.80
C PHE A 263 -23.55 13.52 -9.27
N ILE A 264 -23.79 14.62 -10.01
CA ILE A 264 -23.42 14.72 -11.42
C ILE A 264 -21.90 14.55 -11.63
N PRO A 265 -21.02 15.35 -10.98
CA PRO A 265 -19.57 15.16 -11.11
C PRO A 265 -19.09 13.84 -10.51
N THR A 266 -19.74 13.28 -9.48
CA THR A 266 -19.36 11.95 -8.97
C THR A 266 -19.64 10.83 -9.97
N ILE A 267 -20.75 10.88 -10.73
CA ILE A 267 -21.05 9.91 -11.78
C ILE A 267 -20.01 10.01 -12.90
N LEU A 268 -19.63 11.23 -13.29
CA LEU A 268 -18.56 11.46 -14.27
C LEU A 268 -17.23 10.87 -13.80
N LEU A 269 -16.86 11.11 -12.53
CA LEU A 269 -15.67 10.52 -11.90
C LEU A 269 -15.72 9.00 -11.88
N GLY A 270 -16.89 8.40 -11.61
CA GLY A 270 -17.11 6.96 -11.66
C GLY A 270 -16.87 6.38 -13.06
N MET A 271 -17.44 7.01 -14.10
CA MET A 271 -17.23 6.59 -15.49
C MET A 271 -15.75 6.70 -15.91
N LEU A 272 -15.09 7.82 -15.57
CA LEU A 272 -13.68 8.03 -15.86
C LEU A 272 -12.79 7.03 -15.10
N GLY A 273 -13.06 6.79 -13.81
CA GLY A 273 -12.35 5.81 -13.00
C GLY A 273 -12.49 4.39 -13.53
N GLY A 274 -13.67 4.01 -14.00
CA GLY A 274 -13.91 2.71 -14.66
C GLY A 274 -13.15 2.57 -15.99
N LEU A 275 -13.16 3.61 -16.83
CA LEU A 275 -12.44 3.61 -18.11
C LEU A 275 -10.92 3.56 -17.91
N LEU A 276 -10.39 4.41 -17.03
CA LEU A 276 -8.96 4.44 -16.70
C LEU A 276 -8.53 3.15 -15.99
N GLY A 277 -9.39 2.57 -15.16
CA GLY A 277 -9.14 1.27 -14.51
C GLY A 277 -9.07 0.12 -15.54
N ALA A 278 -9.99 0.09 -16.51
CA ALA A 278 -9.94 -0.88 -17.60
C ALA A 278 -8.68 -0.73 -18.47
N LEU A 279 -8.28 0.52 -18.76
CA LEU A 279 -7.02 0.82 -19.44
C LEU A 279 -5.82 0.31 -18.63
N PHE A 280 -5.78 0.59 -17.33
CA PHE A 280 -4.73 0.15 -16.41
C PHE A 280 -4.58 -1.37 -16.39
N VAL A 281 -5.69 -2.10 -16.27
CA VAL A 281 -5.69 -3.58 -16.30
C VAL A 281 -5.23 -4.10 -17.66
N SER A 282 -5.71 -3.53 -18.77
CA SER A 282 -5.31 -3.93 -20.14
C SER A 282 -3.81 -3.73 -20.38
N LEU A 283 -3.27 -2.59 -19.96
CA LEU A 283 -1.84 -2.30 -20.03
C LEU A 283 -1.02 -3.27 -19.17
N ASN A 284 -1.44 -3.52 -17.94
CA ASN A 284 -0.78 -4.48 -17.06
C ASN A 284 -0.73 -5.90 -17.65
N ILE A 285 -1.83 -6.37 -18.25
CA ILE A 285 -1.87 -7.68 -18.92
C ILE A 285 -0.90 -7.70 -20.11
N LYS A 286 -0.86 -6.64 -20.94
CA LYS A 286 0.06 -6.55 -22.08
C LYS A 286 1.52 -6.53 -21.63
N ILE A 287 1.86 -5.73 -20.62
CA ILE A 287 3.21 -5.64 -20.05
C ILE A 287 3.63 -6.99 -19.47
N ASN A 288 2.75 -7.67 -18.72
CA ASN A 288 3.04 -8.99 -18.17
C ASN A 288 3.22 -10.06 -19.25
N LYS A 289 2.39 -10.06 -20.31
CA LYS A 289 2.56 -10.95 -21.47
C LYS A 289 3.88 -10.68 -22.19
N LEU A 290 4.22 -9.41 -22.39
CA LEU A 290 5.48 -8.99 -23.01
C LEU A 290 6.67 -9.48 -22.20
N ARG A 291 6.66 -9.26 -20.87
CA ARG A 291 7.66 -9.81 -19.94
C ARG A 291 7.81 -11.32 -20.10
N MET A 292 6.70 -12.05 -20.08
CA MET A 292 6.73 -13.51 -20.20
C MET A 292 7.32 -13.99 -21.53
N ARG A 293 7.05 -13.31 -22.64
CA ARG A 293 7.65 -13.61 -23.95
C ARG A 293 9.17 -13.37 -23.93
N PHE A 294 9.62 -12.23 -23.43
CA PHE A 294 11.05 -11.94 -23.28
C PHE A 294 11.76 -12.98 -22.39
N PHE A 295 11.16 -13.37 -21.26
CA PHE A 295 11.75 -14.36 -20.35
C PHE A 295 11.78 -15.78 -20.90
N ASN A 296 10.83 -16.13 -21.77
CA ASN A 296 10.79 -17.46 -22.38
C ASN A 296 11.79 -17.60 -23.54
N SER A 297 12.34 -16.50 -24.04
CA SER A 297 13.37 -16.49 -25.08
C SER A 297 14.78 -16.85 -24.57
N ILE A 298 14.99 -16.92 -23.24
CA ILE A 298 16.31 -17.23 -22.65
C ILE A 298 16.44 -18.76 -22.44
N PRO A 299 17.40 -19.44 -23.11
CA PRO A 299 17.43 -20.90 -23.19
C PRO A 299 17.99 -21.63 -21.94
N LYS A 300 18.82 -21.00 -21.10
CA LYS A 300 19.44 -21.67 -19.93
C LYS A 300 18.58 -21.57 -18.66
N LEU A 301 18.25 -22.70 -18.03
CA LEU A 301 17.33 -22.79 -16.86
C LEU A 301 17.88 -22.16 -15.56
N SER A 302 19.18 -22.31 -15.26
CA SER A 302 19.80 -21.69 -14.07
C SER A 302 19.85 -20.16 -14.22
N LEU A 303 20.29 -19.71 -15.40
CA LEU A 303 20.21 -18.31 -15.83
C LEU A 303 18.77 -17.79 -15.95
N ARG A 304 17.74 -18.63 -16.09
CA ARG A 304 16.33 -18.20 -16.13
C ARG A 304 15.76 -17.92 -14.74
N LYS A 305 16.32 -18.53 -13.68
CA LYS A 305 16.00 -18.19 -12.28
C LYS A 305 16.73 -16.90 -11.85
N THR A 306 18.00 -16.76 -12.21
CA THR A 306 18.81 -15.54 -11.94
C THR A 306 18.53 -14.37 -12.91
N SER A 307 18.09 -14.60 -14.15
CA SER A 307 17.68 -13.52 -15.08
C SER A 307 16.27 -13.00 -14.81
N LYS A 308 15.37 -13.83 -14.28
CA LYS A 308 14.10 -13.36 -13.68
C LYS A 308 14.36 -12.46 -12.47
N LEU A 309 15.42 -12.71 -11.69
CA LEU A 309 15.87 -11.88 -10.57
C LEU A 309 16.55 -10.58 -11.04
N GLN A 310 17.46 -10.66 -12.02
CA GLN A 310 18.16 -9.49 -12.57
C GLN A 310 17.22 -8.53 -13.31
N MET A 311 16.37 -9.00 -14.25
CA MET A 311 15.57 -8.09 -15.09
C MET A 311 14.39 -7.42 -14.35
N ARG A 312 13.85 -8.07 -13.30
CA ARG A 312 12.83 -7.47 -12.41
C ARG A 312 13.40 -6.35 -11.54
N THR A 313 14.71 -6.34 -11.37
CA THR A 313 15.51 -5.27 -10.73
C THR A 313 15.99 -4.24 -11.79
N THR A 314 16.20 -4.65 -13.05
CA THR A 314 16.46 -3.76 -14.20
C THR A 314 15.25 -2.90 -14.59
N THR A 315 14.04 -3.39 -14.33
CA THR A 315 12.75 -2.66 -14.48
C THR A 315 12.71 -1.41 -13.56
N TYR A 316 13.32 -1.52 -12.36
CA TYR A 316 13.53 -0.42 -11.42
C TYR A 316 14.71 0.49 -11.83
N TYR A 317 15.73 -0.06 -12.50
CA TYR A 317 16.86 0.69 -13.07
C TYR A 317 16.43 1.62 -14.23
N ILE A 318 15.46 1.18 -15.05
CA ILE A 318 14.86 2.01 -16.11
C ILE A 318 13.94 3.10 -15.51
N PHE A 319 13.27 2.79 -14.39
CA PHE A 319 12.44 3.72 -13.62
C PHE A 319 13.26 4.85 -12.98
N THR A 320 14.42 4.52 -12.39
CA THR A 320 15.36 5.51 -11.85
C THR A 320 16.08 6.29 -12.96
N LEU A 321 16.40 5.67 -14.11
CA LEU A 321 16.96 6.36 -15.28
C LEU A 321 15.98 7.33 -15.95
N LEU A 322 14.69 6.97 -16.07
CA LEU A 322 13.68 7.88 -16.62
C LEU A 322 13.45 9.10 -15.72
N MET A 323 13.35 8.90 -14.40
CA MET A 323 13.26 10.00 -13.44
C MET A 323 14.50 10.90 -13.43
N PHE A 324 15.69 10.32 -13.66
CA PHE A 324 16.96 11.06 -13.78
C PHE A 324 17.08 11.84 -15.10
N CYS A 325 16.64 11.27 -16.23
CA CYS A 325 16.70 11.93 -17.55
C CYS A 325 15.65 13.03 -17.74
N ILE A 326 14.51 12.98 -17.04
CA ILE A 326 13.44 14.01 -17.12
C ILE A 326 13.72 15.20 -16.16
N SER A 327 14.72 15.06 -15.30
CA SER A 327 15.09 16.00 -14.23
C SER A 327 15.40 17.44 -14.66
N PRO A 328 15.86 17.77 -15.88
CA PRO A 328 16.03 19.19 -16.27
C PRO A 328 14.71 19.92 -16.57
N HIS A 329 13.61 19.23 -16.87
CA HIS A 329 12.32 19.87 -17.24
C HIS A 329 11.24 19.73 -16.16
N LEU A 330 11.25 18.65 -15.37
CA LEU A 330 10.30 18.47 -14.25
C LEU A 330 10.62 19.39 -13.06
N LEU A 331 11.87 19.85 -12.95
CA LEU A 331 12.30 20.86 -11.97
C LEU A 331 11.58 22.21 -12.14
N LEU A 332 10.98 22.47 -13.31
CA LEU A 332 10.20 23.69 -13.55
C LEU A 332 8.89 23.72 -12.74
N CYS A 333 8.44 22.58 -12.20
CA CYS A 333 7.28 22.48 -11.31
C CYS A 333 7.67 21.83 -9.97
N VAL A 334 8.24 22.64 -9.07
CA VAL A 334 8.64 22.23 -7.70
C VAL A 334 7.55 21.43 -6.98
N ALA A 335 6.27 21.78 -7.19
CA ALA A 335 5.12 21.07 -6.62
C ALA A 335 4.93 19.63 -7.14
N ALA A 336 5.23 19.36 -8.41
CA ALA A 336 5.14 18.01 -8.98
C ALA A 336 6.23 17.10 -8.41
N ALA A 337 7.45 17.64 -8.29
CA ALA A 337 8.58 16.94 -7.68
C ALA A 337 8.32 16.62 -6.21
N ALA A 338 7.77 17.56 -5.43
CA ALA A 338 7.38 17.31 -4.04
C ALA A 338 6.39 16.14 -3.92
N LEU A 339 5.36 16.12 -4.77
CA LEU A 339 4.34 15.08 -4.77
C LEU A 339 4.92 13.68 -5.10
N LEU A 340 5.87 13.62 -6.04
CA LEU A 340 6.54 12.40 -6.50
C LEU A 340 7.59 11.86 -5.52
N ILE A 341 8.19 12.74 -4.70
CA ILE A 341 9.27 12.41 -3.77
C ILE A 341 8.74 11.96 -2.41
N GLU A 342 7.58 12.48 -2.01
CA GLU A 342 6.95 12.10 -0.74
C GLU A 342 6.50 10.64 -0.69
N ASN A 343 6.40 10.14 0.54
CA ASN A 343 5.85 8.80 0.78
C ASN A 343 4.41 8.74 0.23
N GLY A 344 4.08 7.70 -0.52
CA GLY A 344 2.77 7.60 -1.19
C GLY A 344 1.56 7.80 -0.27
N LYS A 345 1.65 7.39 1.01
CA LYS A 345 0.62 7.64 2.03
C LYS A 345 0.48 9.13 2.40
N GLN A 346 1.60 9.83 2.58
CA GLN A 346 1.61 11.26 2.89
C GLN A 346 1.11 12.08 1.70
N GLY A 347 1.55 11.75 0.48
CA GLY A 347 1.08 12.42 -0.73
C GLY A 347 -0.45 12.28 -0.94
N ILE A 348 -1.04 11.12 -0.64
CA ILE A 348 -2.51 10.98 -0.62
C ILE A 348 -3.14 11.91 0.41
N ALA A 349 -2.60 11.97 1.63
CA ALA A 349 -3.11 12.85 2.68
C ALA A 349 -3.06 14.33 2.28
N TYR A 350 -2.01 14.78 1.58
CA TYR A 350 -1.94 16.14 1.02
C TYR A 350 -2.94 16.38 -0.10
N LEU A 351 -3.12 15.41 -1.01
CA LEU A 351 -4.14 15.49 -2.07
C LEU A 351 -5.57 15.52 -1.51
N PHE A 352 -5.75 15.00 -0.31
CA PHE A 352 -7.01 14.93 0.41
C PHE A 352 -7.26 16.17 1.27
N LYS A 353 -6.21 16.94 1.62
CA LYS A 353 -6.30 18.13 2.48
C LYS A 353 -7.26 19.17 1.88
N ARG A 354 -8.22 19.62 2.70
CA ARG A 354 -9.23 20.63 2.34
C ARG A 354 -8.65 22.05 2.25
N GLY A 355 -9.34 22.93 1.53
CA GLY A 355 -9.02 24.36 1.47
C GLY A 355 -7.74 24.73 0.71
N THR A 356 -7.11 23.79 0.02
CA THR A 356 -5.81 23.95 -0.65
C THR A 356 -5.98 24.10 -2.18
N HIS A 357 -6.90 24.98 -2.59
CA HIS A 357 -7.27 25.17 -4.00
C HIS A 357 -6.18 25.86 -4.83
N GLU A 358 -5.28 26.62 -4.21
CA GLU A 358 -4.16 27.30 -4.90
C GLU A 358 -2.80 26.59 -4.75
N GLU A 359 -2.68 25.59 -3.87
CA GLU A 359 -1.38 24.94 -3.58
C GLU A 359 -0.88 24.08 -4.76
N PHE A 360 -1.78 23.55 -5.60
CA PHE A 360 -1.42 22.64 -6.70
C PHE A 360 -1.91 23.15 -8.05
N GLY A 361 -0.96 23.43 -8.96
CA GLY A 361 -1.29 23.80 -10.34
C GLY A 361 -1.72 22.61 -11.20
N TYR A 362 -2.49 22.90 -12.26
CA TYR A 362 -2.92 21.89 -13.25
C TYR A 362 -1.72 21.16 -13.89
N ALA A 363 -0.66 21.90 -14.22
CA ALA A 363 0.54 21.33 -14.83
C ALA A 363 1.21 20.29 -13.92
N SER A 364 1.31 20.56 -12.62
CA SER A 364 1.88 19.62 -11.64
C SER A 364 1.02 18.38 -11.45
N LEU A 365 -0.30 18.52 -11.41
CA LEU A 365 -1.20 17.38 -11.23
C LEU A 365 -1.23 16.48 -12.48
N CYS A 366 -1.29 17.06 -13.68
CA CYS A 366 -1.29 16.30 -14.93
C CYS A 366 0.02 15.54 -15.16
N THR A 367 1.16 16.19 -14.86
CA THR A 367 2.47 15.53 -14.95
C THR A 367 2.59 14.40 -13.92
N ALA A 368 2.23 14.64 -12.66
CA ALA A 368 2.21 13.59 -11.63
C ALA A 368 1.29 12.43 -12.03
N LEU A 369 0.10 12.70 -12.60
CA LEU A 369 -0.85 11.67 -13.04
C LEU A 369 -0.25 10.76 -14.11
N ALA A 370 0.34 11.34 -15.14
CA ALA A 370 0.94 10.58 -16.24
C ALA A 370 2.09 9.69 -15.72
N PHE A 371 2.97 10.23 -14.88
CA PHE A 371 4.07 9.47 -14.30
C PHE A 371 3.58 8.37 -13.36
N TYR A 372 2.74 8.68 -12.37
CA TYR A 372 2.22 7.68 -11.44
C TYR A 372 1.45 6.58 -12.16
N PHE A 373 0.63 6.89 -13.17
CA PHE A 373 -0.14 5.89 -13.92
C PHE A 373 0.76 4.91 -14.68
N ILE A 374 1.74 5.41 -15.44
CA ILE A 374 2.64 4.57 -16.24
C ILE A 374 3.55 3.75 -15.32
N LEU A 375 4.09 4.38 -14.28
CA LEU A 375 5.05 3.73 -13.41
C LEU A 375 4.38 2.71 -12.48
N SER A 376 3.15 2.96 -12.04
CA SER A 376 2.36 1.96 -11.31
C SER A 376 2.03 0.74 -12.18
N CYS A 377 1.71 0.92 -13.47
CA CYS A 377 1.58 -0.20 -14.41
C CYS A 377 2.90 -0.99 -14.56
N TRP A 378 4.03 -0.29 -14.60
CA TRP A 378 5.32 -0.91 -14.79
C TRP A 378 5.82 -1.66 -13.55
N THR A 379 5.51 -1.14 -12.36
CA THR A 379 5.85 -1.77 -11.08
C THR A 379 4.92 -2.94 -10.74
N ALA A 380 3.67 -2.90 -11.21
CA ALA A 380 2.73 -4.01 -11.14
C ALA A 380 3.29 -5.26 -11.86
N GLY A 381 3.31 -6.39 -11.14
CA GLY A 381 3.87 -7.67 -11.61
C GLY A 381 5.40 -7.78 -11.52
N SER A 382 6.08 -6.83 -10.87
CA SER A 382 7.45 -7.04 -10.38
C SER A 382 7.46 -8.15 -9.31
N ALA A 383 8.56 -8.91 -9.18
CA ALA A 383 8.64 -9.97 -8.16
C ALA A 383 9.18 -9.46 -6.83
N VAL A 384 8.58 -8.36 -6.39
CA VAL A 384 8.79 -7.77 -5.09
C VAL A 384 7.48 -7.98 -4.33
N ALA A 385 7.53 -8.28 -3.03
CA ALA A 385 6.32 -8.33 -2.20
C ALA A 385 5.73 -6.91 -2.13
N SER A 386 4.74 -6.62 -2.97
CA SER A 386 4.23 -5.26 -3.11
C SER A 386 2.72 -5.26 -3.30
N GLY A 387 2.07 -4.28 -2.69
CA GLY A 387 0.66 -3.97 -2.85
C GLY A 387 0.47 -2.82 -3.84
N LEU A 388 -0.60 -2.89 -4.64
CA LEU A 388 -0.96 -1.85 -5.62
C LEU A 388 -2.00 -0.85 -5.09
N VAL A 389 -2.45 -0.99 -3.84
CA VAL A 389 -3.52 -0.16 -3.30
C VAL A 389 -3.13 1.31 -3.23
N ILE A 390 -1.96 1.65 -2.68
CA ILE A 390 -1.48 3.04 -2.62
C ILE A 390 -1.40 3.67 -4.02
N PRO A 391 -0.72 3.07 -5.03
CA PRO A 391 -0.69 3.65 -6.38
C PRO A 391 -2.06 3.86 -7.00
N MET A 392 -3.02 2.96 -6.76
CA MET A 392 -4.39 3.11 -7.26
C MET A 392 -5.09 4.29 -6.58
N LEU A 393 -5.04 4.39 -5.25
CA LEU A 393 -5.63 5.52 -4.51
C LEU A 393 -5.01 6.85 -4.94
N TYR A 394 -3.68 6.90 -5.11
CA TYR A 394 -2.96 8.10 -5.51
C TYR A 394 -3.34 8.56 -6.93
N THR A 395 -3.35 7.64 -7.89
CA THR A 395 -3.75 7.93 -9.28
C THR A 395 -5.17 8.47 -9.34
N GLY A 396 -6.08 7.86 -8.56
CA GLY A 396 -7.45 8.33 -8.45
C GLY A 396 -7.57 9.70 -7.79
N ALA A 397 -6.81 9.94 -6.73
CA ALA A 397 -6.77 11.21 -6.03
C ALA A 397 -6.31 12.36 -6.95
N LEU A 398 -5.33 12.13 -7.81
CA LEU A 398 -4.83 13.12 -8.75
C LEU A 398 -5.90 13.60 -9.75
N TYR A 399 -6.55 12.70 -10.49
CA TYR A 399 -7.57 13.14 -11.44
C TYR A 399 -8.84 13.63 -10.74
N GLY A 400 -9.18 13.06 -9.59
CA GLY A 400 -10.27 13.55 -8.75
C GLY A 400 -10.05 15.01 -8.35
N ARG A 401 -8.82 15.33 -7.93
CA ARG A 401 -8.43 16.70 -7.59
C ARG A 401 -8.44 17.63 -8.80
N ILE A 402 -7.99 17.18 -9.98
CA ILE A 402 -8.07 17.97 -11.23
C ILE A 402 -9.53 18.34 -11.54
N ILE A 403 -10.46 17.39 -11.42
CA ILE A 403 -11.89 17.64 -11.66
C ILE A 403 -12.45 18.58 -10.58
N GLY A 404 -12.04 18.41 -9.33
CA GLY A 404 -12.39 19.34 -8.25
C GLY A 404 -11.93 20.78 -8.54
N LEU A 405 -10.70 20.98 -9.03
CA LEU A 405 -10.20 22.30 -9.41
C LEU A 405 -10.95 22.89 -10.62
N ILE A 406 -11.31 22.05 -11.60
CA ILE A 406 -12.15 22.48 -12.74
C ILE A 406 -13.50 22.99 -12.23
N LEU A 407 -14.14 22.29 -11.29
CA LEU A 407 -15.41 22.72 -10.70
C LEU A 407 -15.26 24.05 -9.94
N VAL A 408 -14.18 24.21 -9.16
CA VAL A 408 -13.87 25.49 -8.48
C VAL A 408 -13.65 26.61 -9.51
N SER A 409 -13.01 26.33 -10.65
CA SER A 409 -12.78 27.33 -11.70
C SER A 409 -14.06 27.75 -12.43
N ILE A 410 -15.06 26.87 -12.54
CA ILE A 410 -16.34 27.14 -13.22
C ILE A 410 -17.32 27.87 -12.28
N PHE A 411 -17.45 27.39 -11.04
CA PHE A 411 -18.45 27.89 -10.09
C PHE A 411 -17.91 28.95 -9.12
N GLY A 412 -16.61 29.24 -9.16
CA GLY A 412 -15.90 30.11 -8.24
C GLY A 412 -15.63 29.44 -6.89
N VAL A 413 -14.70 30.01 -6.12
CA VAL A 413 -14.45 29.60 -4.73
C VAL A 413 -15.63 30.05 -3.89
N GLN A 414 -16.54 29.11 -3.57
CA GLN A 414 -17.69 29.42 -2.73
C GLN A 414 -17.35 29.18 -1.26
N THR A 415 -17.28 30.27 -0.49
CA THR A 415 -17.07 30.26 0.97
C THR A 415 -18.38 30.18 1.77
N ASN A 416 -19.54 30.17 1.09
CA ASN A 416 -20.86 30.05 1.71
C ASN A 416 -21.14 28.60 2.14
N GLU A 417 -21.91 28.40 3.22
CA GLU A 417 -22.30 27.06 3.72
C GLU A 417 -22.87 26.14 2.63
N TYR A 418 -23.66 26.71 1.69
CA TYR A 418 -24.24 25.98 0.56
C TYR A 418 -23.23 25.58 -0.54
N GLY A 419 -22.07 26.21 -0.62
CA GLY A 419 -21.04 25.97 -1.65
C GLY A 419 -19.86 25.12 -1.18
N ALA A 420 -19.82 24.80 0.13
CA ALA A 420 -18.72 24.08 0.76
C ALA A 420 -18.48 22.66 0.20
N TRP A 421 -19.44 22.11 -0.54
CA TRP A 421 -19.32 20.79 -1.21
C TRP A 421 -18.36 20.81 -2.40
N ILE A 422 -18.03 21.99 -2.92
CA ILE A 422 -17.07 22.16 -4.03
C ILE A 422 -15.63 22.23 -3.46
N ASP A 423 -15.20 21.18 -2.77
CA ASP A 423 -13.83 21.07 -2.25
C ASP A 423 -12.99 20.09 -3.10
N PRO A 424 -11.82 20.50 -3.63
CA PRO A 424 -11.00 19.64 -4.48
C PRO A 424 -10.42 18.42 -3.75
N GLY A 425 -10.21 18.48 -2.43
CA GLY A 425 -9.79 17.35 -1.61
C GLY A 425 -10.88 16.30 -1.45
N LEU A 426 -12.16 16.71 -1.39
CA LEU A 426 -13.28 15.77 -1.40
C LEU A 426 -13.39 15.03 -2.75
N PHE A 427 -13.28 15.77 -3.85
CA PHE A 427 -13.27 15.15 -5.18
C PHE A 427 -12.04 14.27 -5.40
N ALA A 428 -10.89 14.57 -4.78
CA ALA A 428 -9.74 13.68 -4.75
C ALA A 428 -10.08 12.34 -4.06
N ALA A 429 -10.76 12.36 -2.91
CA ALA A 429 -11.17 11.13 -2.22
C ALA A 429 -12.15 10.29 -3.05
N ILE A 430 -13.12 10.92 -3.72
CA ILE A 430 -14.07 10.25 -4.62
C ILE A 430 -13.35 9.70 -5.87
N GLY A 431 -12.38 10.44 -6.41
CA GLY A 431 -11.48 10.00 -7.48
C GLY A 431 -10.67 8.76 -7.08
N ALA A 432 -10.09 8.77 -5.88
CA ALA A 432 -9.36 7.62 -5.32
C ALA A 432 -10.23 6.36 -5.25
N ALA A 433 -11.46 6.50 -4.74
CA ALA A 433 -12.42 5.40 -4.66
C ALA A 433 -12.83 4.88 -6.05
N SER A 434 -13.13 5.78 -7.00
CA SER A 434 -13.59 5.40 -8.34
C SER A 434 -12.52 4.66 -9.14
N PHE A 435 -11.25 5.09 -9.10
CA PHE A 435 -10.17 4.37 -9.78
C PHE A 435 -9.87 3.02 -9.13
N PHE A 436 -9.81 2.98 -7.80
CA PHE A 436 -9.54 1.75 -7.08
C PHE A 436 -10.65 0.72 -7.32
N SER A 437 -11.92 1.14 -7.33
CA SER A 437 -13.05 0.28 -7.71
C SER A 437 -12.95 -0.16 -9.19
N GLY A 438 -12.58 0.75 -10.10
CA GLY A 438 -12.43 0.43 -11.53
C GLY A 438 -11.37 -0.65 -11.81
N VAL A 439 -10.29 -0.68 -11.03
CA VAL A 439 -9.22 -1.69 -11.18
C VAL A 439 -9.53 -2.98 -10.43
N SER A 440 -9.92 -2.89 -9.16
CA SER A 440 -10.12 -4.06 -8.29
C SER A 440 -11.50 -4.71 -8.43
N ARG A 441 -12.48 -3.98 -8.96
CA ARG A 441 -13.91 -4.37 -9.04
C ARG A 441 -14.56 -4.63 -7.67
N LEU A 442 -13.93 -4.11 -6.61
CA LEU A 442 -14.50 -4.05 -5.27
C LEU A 442 -15.58 -2.98 -5.16
N THR A 443 -16.66 -3.34 -4.48
CA THR A 443 -17.84 -2.51 -4.28
C THR A 443 -18.03 -2.17 -2.80
N ILE A 444 -18.69 -3.05 -2.03
CA ILE A 444 -19.15 -2.77 -0.67
C ILE A 444 -17.97 -2.65 0.30
N SER A 445 -17.00 -3.57 0.23
CA SER A 445 -15.83 -3.54 1.12
C SER A 445 -15.01 -2.27 0.93
N LEU A 446 -14.82 -1.87 -0.33
CA LEU A 446 -14.10 -0.65 -0.66
C LEU A 446 -14.80 0.59 -0.14
N THR A 447 -16.12 0.70 -0.28
CA THR A 447 -16.89 1.83 0.27
C THR A 447 -16.66 1.96 1.77
N VAL A 448 -16.74 0.86 2.52
CA VAL A 448 -16.54 0.88 3.97
C VAL A 448 -15.10 1.22 4.34
N ILE A 449 -14.11 0.70 3.61
CA ILE A 449 -12.70 1.05 3.81
C ILE A 449 -12.49 2.55 3.57
N MET A 450 -13.01 3.11 2.48
CA MET A 450 -12.88 4.53 2.17
C MET A 450 -13.55 5.41 3.22
N VAL A 451 -14.78 5.07 3.65
CA VAL A 451 -15.45 5.80 4.72
C VAL A 451 -14.64 5.75 6.02
N SER A 452 -14.06 4.60 6.36
CA SER A 452 -13.26 4.42 7.59
C SER A 452 -11.91 5.15 7.55
N ILE A 453 -11.34 5.37 6.36
CA ILE A 453 -10.10 6.16 6.19
C ILE A 453 -10.39 7.65 6.30
N LEU A 454 -11.57 8.08 5.83
CA LEU A 454 -11.98 9.48 5.75
C LEU A 454 -12.62 10.01 7.04
N SER A 455 -13.20 9.11 7.85
CA SER A 455 -13.75 9.38 9.19
C SER A 455 -12.64 9.26 10.23
#